data_AF-A0A3N2KJ88-F1
#
_entry.id   AF-A0A3N2KJ88-F1
#
_cell.length_a   1.000
_cell.length_b   1.000
_cell.length_c   1.000
_cell.angle_alpha   90.00
_cell.angle_beta   90.00
_cell.angle_gamma   90.00
#
_symmetry.space_group_name_H-M   'P 1'
#
loop_
_entity.id
_entity.type
_entity.pdbx_description
1 polymer ?
#
loop_
_entity_poly.entity_id
_entity_poly.type
_entity_poly.pdbx_seq_one_letter_code
_entity_poly.pdbx_strand_id
1 'polypeptide(L)'
;MTYETIMYGIKCNRCQAIYEDSEGANLAVDRHGDLEDSAQEDGWYVNGDRHYCPNCYTINENDEVVTKPLIDYYFFKFKNVLQMLTCRQYTFSETETLFVLKSNYCYKRLNEAQSLILRDIIPDFVVDYRTPERVKGKRYETETIRIPKDFKHK
;
A
#
# COMPACT_ATOMS: atom_id res chain seq x y z
N MET A 1 -6.94 -32.03 -18.25
CA MET A 1 -8.01 -31.12 -18.70
C MET A 1 -7.96 -29.92 -17.79
N THR A 2 -7.75 -28.73 -18.35
CA THR A 2 -7.69 -27.46 -17.62
C THR A 2 -8.90 -26.62 -18.05
N TYR A 3 -9.48 -25.87 -17.13
CA TYR A 3 -10.60 -24.96 -17.40
C TYR A 3 -10.35 -23.63 -16.70
N GLU A 4 -10.97 -22.57 -17.22
CA GLU A 4 -10.85 -21.21 -16.67
C GLU A 4 -11.79 -21.04 -15.47
N THR A 5 -11.35 -20.29 -14.46
CA THR A 5 -12.16 -19.93 -13.29
C THR A 5 -11.95 -18.47 -12.94
N ILE A 6 -12.98 -17.83 -12.37
CA ILE A 6 -12.89 -16.47 -11.83
C ILE A 6 -12.62 -16.59 -10.33
N MET A 7 -11.70 -15.76 -9.84
CA MET A 7 -11.41 -15.63 -8.41
C MET A 7 -11.63 -14.18 -7.98
N TYR A 8 -12.06 -14.02 -6.73
CA TYR A 8 -12.36 -12.74 -6.09
C TYR A 8 -11.43 -12.53 -4.91
N GLY A 9 -11.03 -11.30 -4.66
CA GLY A 9 -10.22 -10.92 -3.51
C GLY A 9 -10.67 -9.59 -2.95
N ILE A 10 -10.41 -9.36 -1.66
CA ILE A 10 -10.80 -8.13 -0.98
C ILE A 10 -9.66 -7.12 -1.03
N LYS A 11 -9.99 -5.91 -1.49
CA LYS A 11 -9.05 -4.79 -1.61
C LYS A 11 -9.59 -3.57 -0.88
N CYS A 12 -8.77 -2.99 -0.01
CA CYS A 12 -9.14 -1.79 0.73
C CYS A 12 -9.39 -0.63 -0.24
N ASN A 13 -10.58 -0.05 -0.22
CA ASN A 13 -10.99 1.05 -1.10
C ASN A 13 -10.18 2.34 -0.85
N ARG A 14 -9.57 2.49 0.32
CA ARG A 14 -8.73 3.64 0.64
C ARG A 14 -7.26 3.44 0.27
N CYS A 15 -6.57 2.45 0.88
CA CYS A 15 -5.12 2.30 0.74
C CYS A 15 -4.70 1.23 -0.28
N GLN A 16 -5.66 0.56 -0.91
CA GLN A 16 -5.42 -0.50 -1.89
C GLN A 16 -4.66 -1.73 -1.36
N ALA A 17 -4.55 -1.89 -0.04
CA ALA A 17 -4.06 -3.12 0.58
C ALA A 17 -4.96 -4.30 0.20
N ILE A 18 -4.36 -5.45 -0.05
CA ILE A 18 -5.05 -6.72 -0.30
C ILE A 18 -5.22 -7.41 1.05
N TYR A 19 -6.42 -7.91 1.32
CA TYR A 19 -6.67 -8.77 2.47
C TYR A 19 -6.01 -10.13 2.25
N GLU A 20 -5.39 -10.65 3.29
CA GLU A 20 -4.81 -11.98 3.35
C GLU A 20 -5.19 -12.55 4.71
N ASP A 21 -5.79 -13.73 4.73
CA ASP A 21 -6.21 -14.39 5.95
C ASP A 21 -5.01 -14.94 6.75
N SER A 22 -5.28 -15.56 7.89
CA SER A 22 -4.23 -16.14 8.75
C SER A 22 -3.41 -17.25 8.11
N GLU A 23 -3.95 -17.91 7.08
CA GLU A 23 -3.31 -19.00 6.35
C GLU A 23 -2.58 -18.52 5.07
N GLY A 24 -2.64 -17.21 4.78
CA GLY A 24 -1.99 -16.62 3.61
C GLY A 24 -2.84 -16.63 2.35
N ALA A 25 -4.14 -16.96 2.43
CA ALA A 25 -5.04 -16.90 1.28
C ALA A 25 -5.63 -15.51 1.10
N ASN A 26 -5.70 -15.05 -0.15
CA ASN A 26 -6.18 -13.72 -0.53
C ASN A 26 -7.17 -13.74 -1.70
N LEU A 27 -7.57 -14.94 -2.13
CA LEU A 27 -8.48 -15.19 -3.24
C LEU A 27 -9.48 -16.28 -2.86
N ALA A 28 -10.73 -16.07 -3.20
CA ALA A 28 -11.82 -17.03 -3.08
C ALA A 28 -12.53 -17.22 -4.42
N VAL A 29 -13.19 -18.36 -4.59
CA VAL A 29 -14.02 -18.65 -5.78
C VAL A 29 -15.41 -18.03 -5.68
N ASP A 30 -15.85 -17.70 -4.46
CA ASP A 30 -17.08 -16.96 -4.21
C ASP A 30 -16.78 -15.47 -4.03
N ARG A 31 -17.68 -14.63 -4.53
CA ARG A 31 -17.59 -13.18 -4.43
C ARG A 31 -17.99 -12.69 -3.03
N HIS A 32 -18.98 -13.33 -2.42
CA HIS A 32 -19.51 -13.02 -1.10
C HIS A 32 -19.57 -14.32 -0.31
N GLY A 33 -18.66 -14.50 0.63
CA GLY A 33 -18.54 -15.75 1.38
C GLY A 33 -17.39 -15.68 2.36
N ASP A 34 -16.76 -16.82 2.62
CA ASP A 34 -15.77 -17.02 3.68
C ASP A 34 -14.69 -15.93 3.76
N LEU A 35 -14.21 -15.41 2.62
CA LEU A 35 -13.18 -14.36 2.60
C LEU A 35 -13.68 -13.01 3.18
N GLU A 36 -14.95 -12.66 2.95
CA GLU A 36 -15.57 -11.44 3.50
C GLU A 36 -15.84 -11.59 4.99
N ASP A 37 -16.31 -12.77 5.41
CA ASP A 37 -16.52 -13.11 6.82
C ASP A 37 -15.20 -13.09 7.59
N SER A 38 -14.15 -13.76 7.07
CA SER A 38 -12.82 -13.73 7.67
C SER A 38 -12.23 -12.33 7.72
N ALA A 39 -12.42 -11.51 6.67
CA ALA A 39 -11.97 -10.13 6.68
C ALA A 39 -12.64 -9.33 7.81
N GLN A 40 -13.96 -9.49 7.99
CA GLN A 40 -14.69 -8.83 9.07
C GLN A 40 -14.23 -9.30 10.46
N GLU A 41 -14.01 -10.60 10.64
CA GLU A 41 -13.44 -11.18 11.86
C GLU A 41 -12.04 -10.61 12.17
N ASP A 42 -11.23 -10.39 11.14
CA ASP A 42 -9.92 -9.74 11.21
C ASP A 42 -9.97 -8.20 11.33
N GLY A 43 -11.16 -7.64 11.54
CA GLY A 43 -11.39 -6.22 11.78
C GLY A 43 -11.40 -5.36 10.52
N TRP A 44 -11.63 -5.92 9.34
CA TRP A 44 -11.96 -5.11 8.17
C TRP A 44 -13.40 -4.63 8.26
N TYR A 45 -13.60 -3.37 7.92
CA TYR A 45 -14.93 -2.77 7.89
C TYR A 45 -15.53 -2.87 6.49
N VAL A 46 -16.76 -3.38 6.41
CA VAL A 46 -17.55 -3.48 5.17
C VAL A 46 -18.70 -2.47 5.20
N ASN A 47 -18.84 -1.70 4.13
CA ASN A 47 -19.92 -0.74 3.92
C ASN A 47 -20.46 -0.87 2.48
N GLY A 48 -21.50 -1.68 2.32
CA GLY A 48 -21.96 -2.13 1.00
C GLY A 48 -20.84 -2.86 0.28
N ASP A 49 -20.55 -2.48 -0.97
CA ASP A 49 -19.45 -3.08 -1.76
C ASP A 49 -18.05 -2.57 -1.38
N ARG A 50 -17.92 -1.68 -0.38
CA ARG A 50 -16.64 -1.08 0.00
C ARG A 50 -16.05 -1.75 1.23
N HIS A 51 -14.76 -2.00 1.17
CA HIS A 51 -13.98 -2.67 2.18
C HIS A 51 -12.87 -1.73 2.68
N TYR A 52 -12.65 -1.66 3.99
CA TYR A 52 -11.66 -0.81 4.61
C TYR A 52 -10.85 -1.61 5.63
N CYS A 53 -9.53 -1.67 5.45
CA CYS A 53 -8.67 -2.32 6.43
C CYS A 53 -8.65 -1.55 7.76
N PRO A 54 -8.25 -2.19 8.89
CA PRO A 54 -8.22 -1.57 10.22
C PRO A 54 -7.44 -0.25 10.30
N ASN A 55 -6.46 -0.06 9.40
CA ASN A 55 -5.64 1.15 9.35
C ASN A 55 -6.33 2.33 8.64
N CYS A 56 -7.47 2.12 7.98
CA CYS A 56 -8.14 3.07 7.10
C CYS A 56 -9.47 3.62 7.63
N TYR A 57 -9.91 3.17 8.79
CA TYR A 57 -11.04 3.74 9.52
C TYR A 57 -10.71 3.86 11.00
N THR A 58 -11.55 4.57 11.73
CA THR A 58 -11.53 4.65 13.20
C THR A 58 -12.95 4.55 13.71
N ILE A 59 -13.14 4.16 14.96
CA ILE A 59 -14.44 4.23 15.64
C ILE A 59 -14.43 5.50 16.50
N ASN A 60 -15.42 6.38 16.33
CA ASN A 60 -15.52 7.62 17.10
C ASN A 60 -16.14 7.39 18.49
N GLU A 61 -16.30 8.45 19.27
CA GLU A 61 -16.87 8.38 20.63
C GLU A 61 -18.34 7.93 20.68
N ASN A 62 -19.04 7.94 19.53
CA ASN A 62 -20.44 7.51 19.40
C ASN A 62 -20.56 6.07 18.87
N ASP A 63 -19.47 5.30 18.86
CA ASP A 63 -19.37 3.96 18.27
C ASP A 63 -19.64 3.93 16.75
N GLU A 64 -19.50 5.06 16.06
CA GLU A 64 -19.67 5.14 14.60
C GLU A 64 -18.34 4.96 13.88
N VAL A 65 -18.38 4.21 12.78
CA VAL A 65 -17.21 4.02 11.92
C VAL A 65 -16.97 5.26 11.04
N VAL A 66 -15.81 5.88 11.22
CA VAL A 66 -15.34 7.02 10.44
C VAL A 66 -14.20 6.58 9.53
N THR A 67 -14.46 6.52 8.22
CA THR A 67 -13.41 6.20 7.24
C THR A 67 -12.48 7.40 7.03
N LYS A 68 -11.17 7.14 7.00
CA LYS A 68 -10.19 8.19 6.67
C LYS A 68 -10.40 8.70 5.23
N PRO A 69 -10.00 9.95 4.92
CA PRO A 69 -10.10 10.51 3.58
C PRO A 69 -9.42 9.64 2.51
N LEU A 70 -10.02 9.55 1.33
CA LEU A 70 -9.44 8.83 0.20
C LEU A 70 -8.04 9.36 -0.14
N ILE A 71 -7.18 8.45 -0.56
CA ILE A 71 -5.85 8.80 -1.05
C ILE A 71 -5.97 9.09 -2.55
N ASP A 72 -5.37 10.18 -2.99
CA ASP A 72 -5.41 10.63 -4.38
C ASP A 72 -4.85 9.54 -5.33
N TYR A 73 -5.48 9.41 -6.50
CA TYR A 73 -5.10 8.44 -7.53
C TYR A 73 -3.62 8.50 -7.91
N TYR A 74 -3.04 9.70 -8.01
CA TYR A 74 -1.66 9.89 -8.41
C TYR A 74 -0.66 9.33 -7.40
N PHE A 75 -1.04 9.20 -6.12
CA PHE A 75 -0.24 8.47 -5.15
C PHE A 75 -0.11 6.99 -5.52
N PHE A 76 -1.20 6.33 -5.91
CA PHE A 76 -1.16 4.92 -6.33
C PHE A 76 -0.45 4.74 -7.66
N LYS A 77 -0.65 5.67 -8.61
CA LYS A 77 0.12 5.70 -9.85
C LYS A 77 1.61 5.81 -9.56
N PHE A 78 2.02 6.73 -8.69
CA PHE A 78 3.41 6.89 -8.25
C PHE A 78 3.94 5.61 -7.61
N LYS A 79 3.22 5.03 -6.65
CA LYS A 79 3.63 3.80 -5.94
C LYS A 79 3.81 2.64 -6.92
N ASN A 80 2.89 2.45 -7.86
CA ASN A 80 2.96 1.37 -8.85
C ASN A 80 4.16 1.56 -9.80
N VAL A 81 4.36 2.78 -10.31
CA VAL A 81 5.51 3.09 -11.18
C VAL A 81 6.83 2.91 -10.44
N LEU A 82 6.92 3.37 -9.18
CA LEU A 82 8.06 3.14 -8.31
C LEU A 82 8.37 1.63 -8.19
N GLN A 83 7.37 0.81 -7.83
CA GLN A 83 7.53 -0.63 -7.70
C GLN A 83 8.01 -1.29 -9.00
N MET A 84 7.50 -0.87 -10.16
CA MET A 84 7.93 -1.37 -11.47
C MET A 84 9.36 -0.97 -11.80
N LEU A 85 9.75 0.29 -11.54
CA LEU A 85 11.09 0.80 -11.84
C LEU A 85 12.17 0.19 -10.95
N THR A 86 11.84 -0.12 -9.69
CA THR A 86 12.80 -0.60 -8.71
C THR A 86 12.75 -2.09 -8.47
N CYS A 87 11.69 -2.77 -8.92
CA CYS A 87 11.35 -4.17 -8.61
C CYS A 87 11.36 -4.44 -7.09
N ARG A 88 10.77 -3.54 -6.30
CA ARG A 88 10.76 -3.61 -4.83
C ARG A 88 9.36 -3.58 -4.27
N GLN A 89 9.20 -4.21 -3.12
CA GLN A 89 8.04 -4.00 -2.27
C GLN A 89 8.26 -2.80 -1.36
N TYR A 90 7.22 -1.98 -1.23
CA TYR A 90 7.17 -0.84 -0.32
C TYR A 90 6.02 -1.01 0.65
N THR A 91 6.32 -0.93 1.94
CA THR A 91 5.30 -0.78 2.97
C THR A 91 4.79 0.66 2.97
N PHE A 92 3.48 0.81 3.14
CA PHE A 92 2.81 2.10 3.20
C PHE A 92 2.45 2.45 4.64
N SER A 93 2.76 3.68 5.05
CA SER A 93 2.24 4.30 6.26
C SER A 93 1.98 5.80 6.02
N GLU A 94 1.34 6.46 6.98
CA GLU A 94 1.06 7.89 6.90
C GLU A 94 1.23 8.56 8.25
N THR A 95 1.59 9.84 8.23
CA THR A 95 1.50 10.76 9.37
C THR A 95 0.37 11.75 9.11
N GLU A 96 0.23 12.78 9.96
CA GLU A 96 -0.71 13.87 9.72
C GLU A 96 -0.44 14.60 8.39
N THR A 97 0.83 14.79 8.03
CA THR A 97 1.24 15.63 6.89
C THR A 97 1.87 14.86 5.72
N LEU A 98 2.27 13.61 5.92
CA LEU A 98 3.03 12.84 4.93
C LEU A 98 2.41 11.47 4.67
N PHE A 99 2.50 11.03 3.43
CA PHE A 99 2.53 9.61 3.07
C PHE A 99 3.97 9.11 3.06
N VAL A 100 4.19 7.87 3.52
CA VAL A 100 5.51 7.26 3.65
C VAL A 100 5.49 5.90 2.95
N LEU A 101 6.45 5.69 2.05
CA LEU A 101 6.74 4.42 1.40
C LEU A 101 8.12 3.96 1.84
N LYS A 102 8.24 2.75 2.39
CA LYS A 102 9.48 2.23 2.94
C LYS A 102 9.86 0.88 2.35
N SER A 103 11.13 0.72 1.97
CA SER A 103 11.69 -0.57 1.55
C SER A 103 12.97 -0.87 2.35
N ASN A 104 13.00 -2.01 3.05
CA ASN A 104 14.09 -2.36 3.98
C ASN A 104 15.28 -3.07 3.31
N TYR A 105 15.18 -3.41 2.02
CA TYR A 105 16.18 -4.21 1.30
C TYR A 105 16.61 -3.56 -0.01
N CYS A 106 17.04 -2.29 0.07
CA CYS A 106 17.55 -1.57 -1.09
C CYS A 106 19.04 -1.87 -1.28
N TYR A 107 19.38 -2.45 -2.44
CA TYR A 107 20.76 -2.68 -2.89
C TYR A 107 21.25 -1.65 -3.93
N LYS A 108 20.35 -0.83 -4.48
CA LYS A 108 20.66 0.21 -5.47
C LYS A 108 19.81 1.45 -5.24
N ARG A 109 20.40 2.63 -5.14
CA ARG A 109 19.61 3.87 -5.04
C ARG A 109 18.88 4.15 -6.36
N LEU A 110 17.80 4.92 -6.30
CA LEU A 110 17.14 5.47 -7.48
C LEU A 110 18.15 6.31 -8.27
N ASN A 111 18.26 6.04 -9.56
CA ASN A 111 19.09 6.87 -10.43
C ASN A 111 18.33 8.13 -10.86
N GLU A 112 19.03 9.03 -11.54
CA GLU A 112 18.47 10.32 -11.97
C GLU A 112 17.29 10.15 -12.93
N ALA A 113 17.40 9.27 -13.92
CA ALA A 113 16.33 9.01 -14.89
C ALA A 113 15.05 8.47 -14.22
N GLN A 114 15.18 7.52 -13.29
CA GLN A 114 14.07 7.00 -12.49
C GLN A 114 13.44 8.10 -11.64
N SER A 115 14.28 8.95 -11.03
CA SER A 115 13.80 10.08 -10.22
C SER A 115 13.01 11.08 -11.06
N LEU A 116 13.45 11.37 -12.29
CA LEU A 116 12.73 12.26 -13.22
C LEU A 116 11.36 11.71 -13.60
N ILE A 117 11.26 10.40 -13.91
CA ILE A 117 9.97 9.75 -14.21
C ILE A 117 9.00 9.88 -13.02
N LEU A 118 9.50 9.65 -11.80
CA LEU A 118 8.68 9.75 -10.59
C LEU A 118 8.27 11.20 -10.29
N ARG A 119 9.15 12.18 -10.54
CA ARG A 119 8.86 13.61 -10.37
C ARG A 119 7.83 14.14 -11.37
N ASP A 120 7.68 13.48 -12.51
CA ASP A 120 6.61 13.81 -13.45
C ASP A 120 5.23 13.36 -12.96
N ILE A 121 5.16 12.45 -11.99
CA ILE A 121 3.90 12.06 -11.34
C ILE A 121 3.68 12.93 -10.10
N ILE A 122 4.66 12.98 -9.21
CA ILE A 122 4.62 13.75 -7.96
C ILE A 122 5.94 14.52 -7.85
N PRO A 123 5.98 15.84 -8.13
CA PRO A 123 7.24 16.59 -8.15
C PRO A 123 7.91 16.67 -6.77
N ASP A 124 7.11 16.69 -5.71
CA ASP A 124 7.52 17.11 -4.37
C ASP A 124 7.94 15.95 -3.45
N PHE A 125 8.12 14.74 -3.98
CA PHE A 125 8.59 13.62 -3.16
C PHE A 125 10.05 13.80 -2.73
N VAL A 126 10.36 13.31 -1.53
CA VAL A 126 11.70 13.26 -0.97
C VAL A 126 12.09 11.80 -0.75
N VAL A 127 13.32 11.44 -1.09
CA VAL A 127 13.87 10.10 -0.84
C VAL A 127 15.05 10.20 0.10
N ASP A 128 15.02 9.39 1.16
CA ASP A 128 16.11 9.24 2.11
C ASP A 128 16.63 7.81 2.13
N TYR A 129 17.94 7.68 2.18
CA TYR A 129 18.62 6.40 2.37
C TYR A 129 19.24 6.36 3.76
N ARG A 130 18.82 5.38 4.55
CA ARG A 130 19.55 4.98 5.76
C ARG A 130 20.29 3.69 5.44
N THR A 131 21.46 3.49 6.03
CA THR A 131 22.19 2.22 5.90
C THR A 131 22.00 1.40 7.17
N PRO A 132 21.00 0.50 7.27
CA PRO A 132 20.91 -0.41 8.40
C PRO A 132 21.44 -1.82 8.08
N GLU A 133 22.16 -2.34 9.06
CA GLU A 133 22.39 -3.75 9.39
C GLU A 133 23.01 -4.66 8.31
N ARG A 134 24.10 -5.33 8.72
CA ARG A 134 24.68 -6.42 7.95
C ARG A 134 23.80 -7.65 8.10
N VAL A 135 23.10 -8.04 7.04
CA VAL A 135 22.39 -9.33 6.99
C VAL A 135 23.18 -10.28 6.10
N LYS A 136 23.64 -11.41 6.65
CA LYS A 136 24.47 -12.40 5.94
C LYS A 136 25.68 -11.79 5.22
N GLY A 137 26.34 -10.80 5.85
CA GLY A 137 27.52 -10.12 5.32
C GLY A 137 27.27 -9.05 4.24
N LYS A 138 26.03 -8.89 3.75
CA LYS A 138 25.65 -7.83 2.81
C LYS A 138 25.10 -6.62 3.57
N ARG A 139 25.45 -5.41 3.12
CA ARG A 139 24.88 -4.15 3.62
C ARG A 139 23.61 -3.86 2.84
N TYR A 140 22.51 -3.66 3.54
CA TYR A 140 21.26 -3.20 2.95
C TYR A 140 21.07 -1.73 3.30
N GLU A 141 20.43 -0.98 2.40
CA GLU A 141 19.92 0.34 2.72
C GLU A 141 18.40 0.24 2.92
N THR A 142 17.90 1.04 3.84
CA THR A 142 16.47 1.36 3.91
C THR A 142 16.24 2.60 3.09
N GLU A 143 15.43 2.47 2.06
CA GLU A 143 14.91 3.59 1.27
C GLU A 143 13.58 4.02 1.87
N THR A 144 13.46 5.31 2.18
CA THR A 144 12.21 5.92 2.67
C THR A 144 11.83 7.06 1.75
N ILE A 145 10.69 6.92 1.09
CA ILE A 145 10.11 7.97 0.25
C ILE A 145 9.00 8.65 1.03
N ARG A 146 9.05 9.98 1.11
CA ARG A 146 8.05 10.83 1.76
C ARG A 146 7.36 11.69 0.70
N ILE A 147 6.04 11.72 0.76
CA ILE A 147 5.18 12.48 -0.15
C ILE A 147 4.28 13.36 0.73
N PRO A 148 4.31 14.69 0.61
CA PRO A 148 3.36 15.58 1.30
C PRO A 148 1.92 15.19 0.97
N LYS A 149 0.98 15.26 1.89
CA LYS A 149 -0.43 14.92 1.58
C LYS A 149 -1.11 15.94 0.67
N ASP A 150 -0.61 17.17 0.64
CA ASP A 150 -0.99 18.28 -0.23
C ASP A 150 -0.16 18.34 -1.51
N PHE A 151 0.46 17.21 -1.90
CA PHE A 151 1.31 17.12 -3.09
C PHE A 151 0.61 17.59 -4.37
N LYS A 152 1.38 18.24 -5.24
CA LYS A 152 0.93 18.53 -6.61
C LYS A 152 1.18 17.33 -7.51
N HIS A 153 0.36 17.18 -8.55
CA HIS A 153 0.56 16.19 -9.61
C HIS A 153 0.41 16.87 -10.97
N LYS A 154 1.03 16.28 -12.00
CA LYS A 154 0.92 16.74 -13.39
C LYS A 154 -0.09 15.91 -14.19
#